data_AF-A0A952LK49-F1
#
_entry.id   AF-A0A952LK49-F1
#
_cell.length_a   1.000
_cell.length_b   1.000
_cell.length_c   1.000
_cell.angle_alpha   90.00
_cell.angle_beta   90.00
_cell.angle_gamma   90.00
#
_symmetry.space_group_name_H-M   'P 1'
#
loop_
_entity.id
_entity.type
_entity.pdbx_description
1 polymer ?
#
loop_
_entity_poly.entity_id
_entity_poly.type
_entity_poly.pdbx_seq_one_letter_code
_entity_poly.pdbx_strand_id
1 'polypeptide(L)'
;MMNSIERREINSNLALQMVGNAIQMAEQKSVQVSAVVCDPRGHLVALARTDNVMGPAIQYAIDKAWTAANFAISTQGLYDRVSVKPAVSMGFSNRDRVLFFPGGFP
;
A
#
# COMPACT_ATOMS: atom_id res chain seq x y z
N MET A 1 -21.60 28.09 -5.79
CA MET A 1 -20.98 26.87 -6.34
C MET A 1 -19.61 26.73 -5.73
N MET A 2 -19.24 25.51 -5.30
CA MET A 2 -17.91 25.24 -4.76
C MET A 2 -16.99 24.92 -5.95
N ASN A 3 -15.97 25.75 -6.17
CA ASN A 3 -15.10 25.65 -7.35
C ASN A 3 -13.76 24.96 -7.05
N SER A 4 -13.47 24.68 -5.78
CA SER A 4 -12.28 23.95 -5.33
C SER A 4 -12.55 23.22 -4.02
N ILE A 5 -11.72 22.21 -3.73
CA ILE A 5 -11.70 21.50 -2.46
C ILE A 5 -10.25 21.41 -1.97
N GLU A 6 -10.07 21.49 -0.65
CA GLU A 6 -8.79 21.28 0.00
C GLU A 6 -8.67 19.83 0.50
N ARG A 7 -7.47 19.26 0.42
CA ARG A 7 -7.16 17.93 0.93
C ARG A 7 -5.83 17.94 1.66
N ARG A 8 -5.73 17.15 2.71
CA ARG A 8 -4.47 16.88 3.41
C ARG A 8 -3.69 15.83 2.63
N GLU A 9 -2.39 16.05 2.52
CA GLU A 9 -1.44 15.22 1.79
C GLU A 9 -0.29 14.85 2.72
N ILE A 10 0.31 13.67 2.53
CA ILE A 10 1.55 13.31 3.22
C ILE A 10 2.72 14.04 2.55
N ASN A 11 3.58 14.67 3.35
CA ASN A 11 4.79 15.28 2.81
C ASN A 11 5.90 14.23 2.61
N SER A 12 6.87 14.54 1.74
CA SER A 12 7.96 13.63 1.39
C SER A 12 8.88 13.29 2.56
N ASN A 13 9.08 14.22 3.50
CA ASN A 13 9.94 14.01 4.67
C ASN A 13 9.37 12.93 5.60
N LEU A 14 8.08 13.02 5.93
CA LEU A 14 7.40 12.02 6.74
C LEU A 14 7.34 10.67 6.03
N ALA A 15 7.03 10.66 4.72
CA ALA A 15 7.00 9.42 3.94
C ALA A 15 8.35 8.70 3.94
N LEU A 16 9.46 9.43 3.81
CA LEU A 16 10.81 8.88 3.86
C LEU A 16 11.13 8.30 5.25
N GLN A 17 10.75 8.99 6.33
CA GLN A 17 10.91 8.48 7.69
C GLN A 17 10.12 7.18 7.91
N MET A 18 8.88 7.11 7.42
CA MET A 18 8.03 5.92 7.56
C MET A 18 8.65 4.69 6.87
N VAL A 19 9.10 4.83 5.61
CA VAL A 19 9.73 3.69 4.92
C VAL A 19 11.07 3.33 5.57
N GLY A 20 11.85 4.30 6.07
CA GLY A 20 13.09 4.05 6.79
C GLY A 20 12.87 3.22 8.08
N ASN A 21 11.87 3.60 8.88
CA ASN A 21 11.51 2.86 10.09
C ASN A 21 11.06 1.42 9.79
N ALA A 22 10.34 1.22 8.67
CA ALA A 22 9.93 -0.11 8.24
C ALA A 22 11.13 -0.99 7.84
N ILE A 23 12.13 -0.43 7.14
CA ILE A 23 13.36 -1.15 6.79
C ILE A 23 14.19 -1.48 8.04
N GLN A 24 14.36 -0.52 8.95
CA GLN A 24 15.11 -0.76 10.20
C GLN A 24 14.48 -1.90 11.02
N MET A 25 13.15 -1.92 11.13
CA MET A 25 12.43 -3.00 11.82
C MET A 25 12.58 -4.34 11.09
N ALA A 26 12.57 -4.33 9.75
CA ALA A 26 12.76 -5.53 8.95
C ALA A 26 14.16 -6.14 9.13
N GLU A 27 15.19 -5.30 9.17
CA GLU A 27 16.57 -5.70 9.47
C GLU A 27 16.68 -6.31 10.88
N GLN A 28 16.10 -5.65 11.90
CA GLN A 28 16.05 -6.16 13.28
C GLN A 28 15.39 -7.54 13.37
N LYS A 29 14.37 -7.78 12.53
CA LYS A 29 13.65 -9.05 12.46
C LYS A 29 14.24 -10.05 11.46
N SER A 30 15.33 -9.70 10.78
CA SER A 30 15.95 -10.52 9.73
C SER A 30 14.95 -10.96 8.63
N VAL A 31 14.02 -10.08 8.26
CA VAL A 31 13.05 -10.31 7.18
C VAL A 31 13.31 -9.39 5.99
N GLN A 32 13.04 -9.88 4.78
CA GLN A 32 13.21 -9.11 3.55
C GLN A 32 11.89 -8.47 3.13
N VAL A 33 11.86 -7.14 2.95
CA VAL A 33 10.63 -6.39 2.66
C VAL A 33 10.85 -5.27 1.65
N SER A 34 9.76 -4.85 1.00
CA SER A 34 9.66 -3.55 0.34
C SER A 34 8.58 -2.74 1.04
N ALA A 35 8.91 -1.52 1.45
CA ALA A 35 8.03 -0.58 2.11
C ALA A 35 7.73 0.59 1.18
N VAL A 36 6.44 0.95 1.07
CA VAL A 36 5.96 2.00 0.18
C VAL A 36 4.98 2.90 0.91
N VAL A 37 5.10 4.20 0.69
CA VAL A 37 4.13 5.21 1.07
C VAL A 37 3.64 5.92 -0.19
N CYS A 38 2.33 6.07 -0.31
CA CYS A 38 1.69 6.82 -1.38
C CYS A 38 0.85 7.98 -0.83
N ASP A 39 0.48 8.91 -1.70
CA ASP A 39 -0.47 9.96 -1.39
C ASP A 39 -1.91 9.41 -1.32
N PRO A 40 -2.92 10.21 -0.89
CA PRO A 40 -4.31 9.76 -0.84
C PRO A 40 -4.92 9.36 -2.20
N ARG A 41 -4.24 9.66 -3.32
CA ARG A 41 -4.65 9.26 -4.67
C ARG A 41 -3.90 8.02 -5.16
N GLY A 42 -2.99 7.48 -4.34
CA GLY A 42 -2.18 6.31 -4.65
C GLY A 42 -0.95 6.60 -5.51
N HIS A 43 -0.50 7.86 -5.61
CA HIS A 43 0.79 8.16 -6.25
C HIS A 43 1.93 7.90 -5.28
N LEU A 44 3.00 7.28 -5.78
CA LEU A 44 4.18 6.96 -4.99
C LEU A 44 4.82 8.24 -4.41
N VAL A 45 5.06 8.25 -3.10
CA VAL A 45 5.76 9.34 -2.41
C VAL A 45 7.14 8.88 -1.93
N ALA A 46 7.23 7.69 -1.34
CA ALA A 46 8.50 7.10 -0.90
C ALA A 46 8.50 5.58 -1.04
N LEU A 47 9.68 5.03 -1.34
CA LEU A 47 9.93 3.59 -1.41
C LEU A 47 11.28 3.28 -0.78
N ALA A 48 11.33 2.23 0.03
CA ALA A 48 12.57 1.61 0.45
C ALA A 48 12.43 0.09 0.40
N ARG A 49 13.56 -0.62 0.35
CA ARG A 49 13.58 -2.08 0.37
C ARG A 49 14.85 -2.59 1.02
N THR A 50 14.78 -3.79 1.58
CA THR A 50 15.98 -4.53 1.96
C THR A 50 16.70 -5.05 0.72
N ASP A 51 18.00 -5.35 0.86
CA ASP A 51 18.86 -5.67 -0.28
C ASP A 51 18.42 -6.91 -1.04
N ASN A 52 17.99 -7.94 -0.32
CA ASN A 52 17.67 -9.27 -0.84
C ASN A 52 16.17 -9.55 -0.96
N VAL A 53 15.32 -8.50 -1.00
CA VAL A 53 13.88 -8.71 -1.24
C VAL A 53 13.64 -9.27 -2.64
N MET A 54 12.67 -10.18 -2.76
CA MET A 54 12.26 -10.71 -4.07
C MET A 54 11.76 -9.59 -4.99
N GLY A 55 12.13 -9.62 -6.28
CA GLY A 55 11.80 -8.58 -7.26
C GLY A 55 10.31 -8.15 -7.28
N PRO A 56 9.33 -9.08 -7.32
CA PRO A 56 7.91 -8.72 -7.36
C PRO A 56 7.41 -8.00 -6.10
N ALA A 57 8.11 -8.08 -4.96
CA ALA A 57 7.67 -7.46 -3.71
C ALA A 57 7.56 -5.93 -3.83
N ILE A 58 8.38 -5.30 -4.68
CA ILE A 58 8.32 -3.86 -4.95
C ILE A 58 6.95 -3.50 -5.52
N GLN A 59 6.54 -4.17 -6.60
CA GLN A 59 5.26 -3.90 -7.25
C GLN A 59 4.09 -4.24 -6.32
N TYR A 60 4.19 -5.34 -5.57
CA TYR A 60 3.17 -5.69 -4.58
C TYR A 60 3.03 -4.64 -3.47
N ALA A 61 4.12 -4.05 -2.98
CA ALA A 61 4.06 -2.99 -1.99
C ALA A 61 3.41 -1.72 -2.56
N ILE A 62 3.75 -1.36 -3.80
CA ILE A 62 3.13 -0.23 -4.52
C ILE A 62 1.61 -0.42 -4.65
N ASP A 63 1.19 -1.60 -5.09
CA ASP A 63 -0.23 -1.87 -5.35
C ASP A 63 -1.03 -2.09 -4.06
N LYS A 64 -0.40 -2.59 -2.99
CA LYS A 64 -1.00 -2.62 -1.64
C LYS A 64 -1.22 -1.21 -1.08
N ALA A 65 -0.24 -0.31 -1.21
CA ALA A 65 -0.38 1.08 -0.79
C ALA A 65 -1.48 1.78 -1.60
N TRP A 66 -1.47 1.58 -2.93
CA TRP A 66 -2.51 2.11 -3.82
C TRP A 66 -3.91 1.61 -3.45
N THR A 67 -4.04 0.30 -3.18
CA THR A 67 -5.31 -0.31 -2.78
C THR A 67 -5.78 0.29 -1.45
N ALA A 68 -4.89 0.39 -0.45
CA ALA A 68 -5.28 0.91 0.85
C ALA A 68 -5.74 2.38 0.80
N ALA A 69 -5.03 3.22 0.03
CA ALA A 69 -5.40 4.62 -0.18
C ALA A 69 -6.74 4.77 -0.90
N ASN A 70 -6.96 4.03 -2.00
CA ASN A 70 -8.15 4.22 -2.85
C ASN A 70 -9.41 3.53 -2.31
N PHE A 71 -9.26 2.46 -1.51
CA PHE A 71 -10.40 1.78 -0.87
C PHE A 71 -10.65 2.27 0.56
N ALA A 72 -9.77 3.11 1.11
CA ALA A 72 -9.82 3.62 2.48
C ALA A 72 -9.98 2.50 3.53
N ILE A 73 -9.28 1.39 3.32
CA ILE A 73 -9.26 0.21 4.21
C ILE A 73 -7.93 -0.53 4.04
N SER A 74 -7.46 -1.23 5.07
CA SER A 74 -6.31 -2.11 4.92
C SER A 74 -6.56 -3.19 3.87
N THR A 75 -5.50 -3.68 3.22
CA THR A 75 -5.66 -4.77 2.24
C THR A 75 -6.23 -6.02 2.89
N GLN A 76 -5.84 -6.34 4.13
CA GLN A 76 -6.46 -7.40 4.95
C GLN A 76 -7.97 -7.18 5.13
N GLY A 77 -8.39 -5.98 5.53
CA GLY A 77 -9.81 -5.67 5.70
C GLY A 77 -10.59 -5.75 4.40
N LEU A 78 -9.95 -5.45 3.25
CA LEU A 78 -10.53 -5.67 1.94
C LEU A 78 -10.70 -7.17 1.65
N TYR A 79 -9.70 -8.01 1.93
CA TYR A 79 -9.79 -9.46 1.80
C TYR A 79 -10.94 -10.03 2.64
N ASP A 80 -11.03 -9.63 3.91
CA ASP A 80 -12.09 -10.11 4.81
C ASP A 80 -13.49 -9.78 4.24
N ARG A 81 -13.67 -8.60 3.63
CA ARG A 81 -14.94 -8.20 3.00
C ARG A 81 -15.27 -8.94 1.72
N VAL A 82 -14.28 -9.23 0.87
CA VAL A 82 -14.51 -9.85 -0.45
C VAL A 82 -14.48 -11.37 -0.43
N SER A 83 -13.81 -11.97 0.56
CA SER A 83 -13.74 -13.44 0.72
C SER A 83 -15.12 -14.08 0.88
N VAL A 84 -16.07 -13.38 1.49
CA VAL A 84 -17.47 -13.82 1.64
C VAL A 84 -18.37 -13.45 0.45
N LYS A 85 -17.81 -12.86 -0.63
CA LYS A 85 -18.55 -12.39 -1.82
C LYS A 85 -17.83 -12.82 -3.10
N PRO A 86 -18.02 -14.07 -3.57
CA PRO A 86 -17.26 -14.64 -4.68
C PRO A 86 -17.26 -13.79 -5.96
N ALA A 87 -18.41 -13.22 -6.33
CA ALA A 87 -18.51 -12.35 -7.52
C ALA A 87 -17.65 -11.07 -7.40
N VAL A 88 -17.59 -10.46 -6.21
CA VAL A 88 -16.77 -9.26 -5.96
C VAL A 88 -15.29 -9.63 -5.94
N SER A 89 -14.94 -10.73 -5.28
CA SER A 89 -13.57 -11.26 -5.26
C SER A 89 -13.05 -11.54 -6.67
N MET A 90 -13.80 -12.29 -7.49
CA MET A 90 -13.44 -12.53 -8.89
C MET A 90 -13.37 -11.23 -9.70
N GLY A 91 -14.29 -10.29 -9.45
CA GLY A 91 -14.29 -8.98 -10.09
C GLY A 91 -13.00 -8.20 -9.81
N PHE A 92 -12.53 -8.18 -8.57
CA PHE A 92 -11.32 -7.47 -8.15
C PHE A 92 -10.03 -8.18 -8.56
N SER A 93 -9.98 -9.52 -8.52
CA SER A 93 -8.81 -10.28 -8.97
C SER A 93 -8.46 -10.04 -10.45
N ASN A 94 -9.41 -9.57 -11.25
CA ASN A 94 -9.23 -9.24 -12.66
C ASN A 94 -9.05 -7.72 -12.91
N ARG A 95 -8.78 -6.92 -11.87
CA ARG A 95 -8.50 -5.49 -12.00
C ARG A 95 -7.03 -5.22 -11.72
N ASP A 96 -6.44 -4.42 -12.60
CA ASP A 96 -5.08 -3.95 -12.40
C ASP A 96 -4.94 -3.28 -11.04
N ARG A 97 -3.83 -3.59 -10.36
CA ARG A 97 -3.38 -2.99 -9.09
C ARG A 97 -4.18 -3.33 -7.84
N VAL A 98 -5.36 -3.96 -7.94
CA VAL A 98 -6.15 -4.29 -6.75
C VAL A 98 -5.53 -5.49 -6.05
N LEU A 99 -4.80 -5.23 -4.96
CA LEU A 99 -4.20 -6.26 -4.11
C LEU A 99 -4.83 -6.25 -2.73
N PHE A 100 -5.55 -7.32 -2.42
CA PHE A 100 -6.22 -7.48 -1.13
C PHE A 100 -5.54 -8.51 -0.21
N PHE A 101 -4.43 -9.15 -0.60
CA PHE A 101 -3.68 -9.91 0.40
C PHE A 101 -2.94 -8.97 1.40
N PRO A 102 -2.68 -9.42 2.64
CA PRO A 102 -2.37 -8.51 3.76
C PRO A 102 -1.06 -7.73 3.58
N GLY A 103 -1.05 -6.46 4.00
CA GLY A 103 0.18 -5.65 4.12
C GLY A 103 0.07 -4.16 3.80
N GLY A 104 -1.04 -3.68 3.22
CA GLY A 104 -1.28 -2.25 3.01
C GLY A 104 -2.22 -1.67 4.07
N PHE A 105 -1.99 -0.43 4.47
CA PHE A 105 -2.78 0.34 5.43
C PHE A 105 -3.02 1.77 4.91
N PRO A 106 -4.20 2.37 5.15
CA PRO A 106 -4.50 3.76 4.80
C PRO A 106 -3.80 4.76 5.72
#